data_AF-T0UE29-F1
#
_entry.id   AF-T0UE29-F1
#
_cell.length_a   1.000
_cell.length_b   1.000
_cell.length_c   1.000
_cell.angle_alpha   90.00
_cell.angle_beta   90.00
_cell.angle_gamma   90.00
#
_symmetry.space_group_name_H-M   'P 1'
#
loop_
_entity.id
_entity.type
_entity.pdbx_description
1 polymer ?
#
loop_
_entity_poly.entity_id
_entity_poly.type
_entity_poly.pdbx_seq_one_letter_code
_entity_poly.pdbx_strand_id
1 'polypeptide(L)' 'MAEIELIKNVTGDYPILLLDDVMSELDNYRQTELLKMIIAKNVQTFITTTSLEHLSQLPKELKIFTVTKGHIQEN' A
#
# COMPACT_ATOMS: atom_id res chain seq x y z
N MET A 1 -11.82 5.64 5.49
CA MET A 1 -10.87 6.71 5.10
C MET A 1 -11.15 8.08 5.75
N ALA A 2 -12.08 8.20 6.70
CA ALA A 2 -12.17 9.40 7.53
C ALA A 2 -10.92 9.60 8.40
N GLU A 3 -10.27 8.51 8.81
CA GLU A 3 -9.07 8.55 9.66
C GLU A 3 -7.86 9.19 9.00
N ILE A 4 -7.58 8.92 7.72
CA ILE A 4 -6.44 9.55 7.01
C ILE A 4 -6.62 11.07 6.96
N GLU A 5 -7.83 11.53 6.61
CA GLU A 5 -8.14 12.96 6.58
C GLU A 5 -8.15 13.56 7.99
N LEU A 6 -8.63 12.81 8.99
CA LEU A 6 -8.57 13.23 10.39
C LEU A 6 -7.12 13.41 10.86
N ILE A 7 -6.24 12.44 10.58
CA ILE A 7 -4.83 12.51 10.95
C ILE A 7 -4.17 13.70 10.26
N LYS A 8 -4.44 13.92 8.97
CA LYS A 8 -3.96 15.12 8.26
C LYS A 8 -4.46 16.40 8.91
N ASN A 9 -5.74 16.48 9.25
CA ASN A 9 -6.31 17.66 9.88
C ASN A 9 -5.73 17.94 11.27
N VAL A 10 -5.37 16.89 12.02
CA VAL A 10 -4.82 17.00 13.38
C VAL A 10 -3.32 17.28 13.37
N THR A 11 -2.57 16.66 12.45
CA THR A 11 -1.10 16.71 12.43
C THR A 11 -0.53 17.70 11.43
N GLY A 12 -1.32 18.10 10.42
CA GLY A 12 -0.89 18.91 9.28
C GLY A 12 -0.40 18.09 8.08
N ASP A 13 -0.01 16.83 8.29
CA ASP A 13 0.64 15.99 7.29
C ASP A 13 -0.15 14.71 6.99
N TYR A 14 -0.03 14.19 5.76
CA TYR A 14 -0.56 12.86 5.47
C TYR A 14 0.24 11.79 6.22
N PRO A 15 -0.41 10.80 6.85
CA PRO A 15 0.30 9.73 7.54
C PRO A 15 1.03 8.81 6.56
N ILE A 16 2.01 8.06 7.07
CA ILE A 16 2.55 6.89 6.37
C ILE A 16 1.62 5.71 6.64
N LEU A 17 1.12 5.08 5.58
CA LEU A 17 0.32 3.86 5.66
C LEU A 17 1.24 2.63 5.67
N LEU A 18 1.00 1.74 6.62
CA LEU A 18 1.60 0.41 6.66
C LEU A 18 0.48 -0.62 6.57
N LEU A 19 0.48 -1.41 5.52
CA LEU A 19 -0.52 -2.44 5.25
C LEU A 19 0.12 -3.81 5.36
N ASP A 20 -0.19 -4.54 6.43
CA ASP A 20 0.40 -5.87 6.68
C ASP A 20 -0.52 -6.98 6.18
N ASP A 21 -0.07 -7.71 5.14
CA ASP A 21 -0.74 -8.86 4.48
C ASP A 21 -2.23 -8.67 4.12
N VAL A 22 -2.73 -7.44 4.12
CA VAL A 22 -4.15 -7.13 3.85
C VAL A 22 -4.60 -7.53 2.46
N MET A 23 -3.65 -7.77 1.54
CA MET A 23 -3.95 -8.15 0.17
C MET A 23 -4.48 -9.59 0.08
N SER A 24 -4.06 -10.50 0.96
CA SER A 24 -4.54 -11.88 0.96
C SER A 24 -5.97 -12.01 1.54
N GLU A 25 -6.41 -11.04 2.34
CA GLU A 25 -7.73 -10.99 2.99
C GLU A 25 -8.83 -10.34 2.13
N LEU A 26 -8.45 -9.69 1.04
CA LEU A 26 -9.36 -8.92 0.20
C LEU A 26 -9.58 -9.60 -1.15
N ASP A 27 -10.80 -9.51 -1.67
CA ASP A 27 -11.07 -9.87 -3.06
C ASP A 27 -10.44 -8.86 -4.04
N ASN A 28 -10.24 -9.27 -5.29
CA ASN A 28 -9.57 -8.47 -6.33
C ASN A 28 -10.18 -7.07 -6.52
N TYR A 29 -11.51 -6.95 -6.37
CA TYR A 29 -12.20 -5.68 -6.51
C TYR A 29 -11.83 -4.74 -5.37
N ARG A 30 -11.89 -5.23 -4.12
CA ARG A 30 -11.51 -4.45 -2.94
C ARG A 30 -10.05 -4.06 -2.93
N GLN A 31 -9.15 -4.95 -3.34
CA GLN A 31 -7.72 -4.64 -3.48
C GLN A 31 -7.50 -3.49 -4.47
N THR A 32 -8.14 -3.56 -5.62
CA THR A 32 -8.04 -2.51 -6.65
C THR A 32 -8.55 -1.16 -6.14
N GLU A 33 -9.69 -1.13 -5.44
CA GLU A 33 -10.24 0.12 -4.89
C GLU A 33 -9.37 0.72 -3.77
N LEU A 34 -8.80 -0.13 -2.89
CA LEU A 34 -7.85 0.30 -1.87
C LEU A 34 -6.65 1.01 -2.50
N LEU A 35 -6.05 0.37 -3.52
CA LEU A 35 -4.89 0.88 -4.23
C LEU A 35 -5.18 2.19 -4.97
N LYS A 36 -6.31 2.29 -5.69
CA LYS A 36 -6.76 3.53 -6.34
C LYS A 36 -6.90 4.66 -5.34
N MET A 37 -7.50 4.42 -4.18
CA MET A 37 -7.67 5.44 -3.14
C MET A 37 -6.34 5.94 -2.59
N ILE A 38 -5.39 5.03 -2.34
CA ILE A 38 -4.04 5.38 -1.85
C ILE A 38 -3.32 6.28 -2.85
N ILE A 39 -3.34 5.91 -4.14
CA ILE A 39 -2.72 6.67 -5.22
C ILE A 39 -3.38 8.04 -5.36
N ALA A 40 -4.72 8.09 -5.39
CA ALA A 40 -5.46 9.33 -5.57
C ALA A 40 -5.22 10.35 -4.45
N LYS A 41 -4.97 9.90 -3.22
CA LYS A 41 -4.67 10.76 -2.08
C LYS A 41 -3.18 11.08 -1.92
N ASN A 42 -2.33 10.54 -2.79
CA ASN A 42 -0.88 10.68 -2.74
C ASN A 42 -0.28 10.39 -1.35
N VAL A 43 -0.79 9.34 -0.71
CA VAL A 43 -0.36 8.93 0.64
C VAL A 43 0.80 7.95 0.52
N GLN A 44 1.91 8.22 1.19
CA GLN A 44 3.05 7.30 1.24
C GLN A 44 2.61 5.99 1.91
N THR A 45 2.76 4.87 1.20
CA THR A 45 2.23 3.58 1.64
C THR A 45 3.25 2.46 1.44
N PHE A 46 3.43 1.64 2.47
CA PHE A 46 4.15 0.38 2.43
C PHE A 46 3.16 -0.77 2.54
N ILE A 47 3.34 -1.80 1.72
CA ILE A 47 2.46 -2.96 1.67
C ILE A 47 3.33 -4.20 1.77
N THR A 48 3.04 -5.07 2.72
CA THR A 48 3.58 -6.43 2.74
C THR A 48 2.57 -7.36 2.08
N THR A 49 3.05 -8.25 1.22
CA THR A 49 2.21 -9.25 0.56
C THR A 49 3.07 -10.45 0.20
N THR A 50 2.45 -11.62 0.21
CA THR A 50 3.07 -12.87 -0.27
C THR A 50 2.92 -13.07 -1.79
N SER A 51 2.08 -12.27 -2.45
CA SER A 51 1.84 -12.33 -3.90
C SER A 51 1.84 -10.95 -4.55
N LEU A 52 2.53 -10.85 -5.69
CA LEU A 52 2.58 -9.64 -6.53
C LEU A 52 1.51 -9.64 -7.63
N GLU A 53 0.75 -10.72 -7.82
CA GLU A 53 -0.21 -10.86 -8.94
C GLU A 53 -1.22 -9.71 -9.00
N HIS A 54 -1.67 -9.27 -7.83
CA HIS A 54 -2.66 -8.22 -7.66
C HIS A 54 -2.10 -6.81 -7.78
N LEU A 55 -0.77 -6.67 -7.69
CA LEU A 55 -0.06 -5.41 -7.85
C LEU A 55 0.22 -5.07 -9.32
N SER A 56 -0.12 -5.97 -10.25
CA SER A 56 0.01 -5.75 -11.70
C SER A 56 -0.80 -4.55 -12.22
N GLN A 57 -1.84 -4.12 -11.50
CA GLN A 57 -2.64 -2.93 -11.84
C GLN A 57 -2.09 -1.62 -11.26
N LEU A 58 -0.99 -1.67 -10.51
CA LEU A 58 -0.41 -0.49 -9.90
C LEU A 58 0.45 0.33 -10.87
N PRO A 59 0.69 1.62 -10.57
CA PRO A 59 1.57 2.47 -11.34
C PRO A 59 2.96 1.84 -11.49
N LYS A 60 3.64 2.13 -12.60
CA LYS A 60 5.01 1.63 -12.87
C LYS A 60 6.06 2.16 -11.89
N GLU A 61 5.76 3.22 -11.15
CA GLU A 61 6.67 3.87 -10.21
C GLU A 61 6.57 3.26 -8.80
N LEU A 62 6.59 1.94 -8.72
CA LEU A 62 6.66 1.22 -7.45
C LEU A 62 8.08 0.75 -7.18
N LYS A 63 8.51 0.93 -5.93
CA LYS A 63 9.69 0.24 -5.41
C LYS A 63 9.26 -1.10 -4.83
N ILE A 64 9.79 -2.18 -5.38
CA ILE A 64 9.50 -3.54 -4.91
C ILE A 64 10.71 -4.04 -4.14
N PHE A 65 10.46 -4.45 -2.89
CA PHE A 65 11.46 -5.08 -2.04
C PHE A 65 11.07 -6.53 -1.83
N THR A 66 11.98 -7.45 -2.17
CA THR A 66 11.79 -8.88 -1.95
C THR A 66 12.51 -9.28 -0.67
N VAL A 67 11.82 -9.98 0.23
CA VAL A 67 12.42 -10.50 1.47
C VAL A 67 12.60 -12.01 1.35
N THR A 68 13.83 -12.51 1.52
CA THR A 68 14.14 -13.94 1.51
C THR A 68 15.08 -14.27 2.66
N LYS A 69 14.71 -15.24 3.51
CA LYS A 69 15.50 -15.68 4.68
C LYS A 69 15.95 -14.52 5.60
N GLY A 70 15.08 -13.52 5.79
CA GLY A 70 15.37 -12.35 6.62
C GLY A 70 16.33 -11.34 5.97
N HIS A 71 16.55 -11.42 4.65
CA HIS A 71 17.35 -10.45 3.89
C HIS A 71 16.47 -9.74 2.87
N ILE A 72 16.62 -8.41 2.76
CA ILE A 72 15.83 -7.54 1.90
C ILE A 72 16.66 -7.19 0.65
N GLN A 73 16.05 -7.26 -0.52
CA GLN A 73 16.63 -6.86 -1.80
C GLN A 73 15.66 -5.96 -2.58
N GLU A 74 16.12 -4.81 -3.07
CA GLU A 74 15.36 -3.96 -4.00
C GLU A 74 15.52 -4.50 -5.44
N ASN A 75 14.41 -4.62 -6.16
CA ASN A 75 14.38 -5.03 -7.57
C ASN A 75 14.59 -3.85 -8.52
#